data_AF-A0A3D4FKU4-F1
#
_entry.id   AF-A0A3D4FKU4-F1
#
_cell.length_a   1.000
_cell.length_b   1.000
_cell.length_c   1.000
_cell.angle_alpha   90.00
_cell.angle_beta   90.00
_cell.angle_gamma   90.00
#
_symmetry.space_group_name_H-M   'P 1'
#
loop_
_entity.id
_entity.type
_entity.pdbx_description
1 polymer ?
#
loop_
_entity_poly.entity_id
_entity_poly.type
_entity_poly.pdbx_seq_one_letter_code
_entity_poly.pdbx_strand_id
1 'polypeptide(L)'
;MYVESGIKVIRIGLQPTEEINYGKEIVEGPFHPAFRELVESSIYQELIVEYFKSNSDIESISINPKDVSKLYANKKKYFNEALKILGLRKLKINQDISVKRGELRFNLKENTEEITLENYLRRKFTI
;
A
#
# COMPACT_ATOMS: atom_id res chain seq x y z
N MET A 1 2.45 17.45 -0.75
CA MET A 1 3.91 17.46 -1.07
C MET A 1 4.20 16.56 -2.28
N TYR A 2 4.44 17.19 -3.45
CA TYR A 2 4.79 16.67 -4.80
C TYR A 2 3.90 15.61 -5.51
N VAL A 3 3.09 14.81 -4.81
CA VAL A 3 2.16 13.84 -5.45
C VAL A 3 0.81 14.49 -5.81
N GLU A 4 0.49 15.64 -5.23
CA GLU A 4 -0.76 16.39 -5.47
C GLU A 4 -0.93 16.88 -6.92
N SER A 5 0.16 17.11 -7.65
CA SER A 5 0.11 17.71 -8.99
C SER A 5 0.13 16.71 -10.15
N GLY A 6 0.01 15.39 -9.90
CA GLY A 6 -0.01 14.38 -10.97
C GLY A 6 1.32 14.24 -11.72
N ILE A 7 2.41 14.78 -11.16
CA ILE A 7 3.75 14.67 -11.74
C ILE A 7 4.36 13.36 -11.25
N LYS A 8 4.65 12.47 -12.20
CA LYS A 8 5.38 11.22 -11.94
C LYS A 8 6.83 11.57 -11.57
N VAL A 9 7.11 11.70 -10.28
CA VAL A 9 8.47 11.97 -9.77
C VAL A 9 9.35 10.75 -10.04
N ILE A 10 10.26 10.89 -11.00
CA ILE A 10 11.23 9.87 -11.39
C ILE A 10 12.52 9.91 -10.55
N ARG A 11 12.82 11.04 -9.89
CA ARG A 11 13.98 11.20 -8.98
C ARG A 11 13.76 12.42 -8.07
N ILE A 12 13.98 12.25 -6.75
CA ILE A 12 14.08 13.36 -5.81
C ILE A 12 15.57 13.54 -5.51
N GLY A 13 16.14 14.68 -5.91
CA GLY A 13 17.52 15.01 -5.61
C GLY A 13 17.58 15.77 -4.29
N LEU A 14 17.90 15.08 -3.21
CA LEU A 14 18.56 15.75 -2.10
C LEU A 14 20.03 15.82 -2.51
N GLN A 15 20.57 17.04 -2.68
CA GLN A 15 22.00 17.19 -2.91
C GLN A 15 22.75 16.46 -1.78
N PRO A 16 23.52 15.41 -2.08
CA PRO A 16 24.37 14.80 -1.08
C PRO A 16 25.52 15.79 -0.85
N THR A 17 25.56 16.41 0.32
CA THR A 17 26.79 17.04 0.81
C THR A 17 27.89 15.98 0.90
N GLU A 18 29.11 16.39 0.55
CA GLU A 18 30.28 15.55 0.23
C GLU A 18 30.90 14.77 1.41
N GLU A 19 30.11 13.98 2.14
CA GLU A 19 30.61 13.16 3.26
C GLU A 19 30.32 11.66 3.15
N ILE A 20 29.80 11.16 2.03
CA ILE A 20 29.66 9.71 1.82
C ILE A 20 30.84 9.21 0.98
N ASN A 21 32.02 9.17 1.60
CA ASN A 21 33.20 8.56 1.00
C ASN A 21 32.99 7.06 0.84
N TYR A 22 33.05 6.61 -0.42
CA TYR A 22 33.14 5.21 -0.83
C TYR A 22 34.33 4.54 -0.15
N GLY A 23 34.14 3.41 0.56
CA GLY A 23 35.29 2.72 1.15
C GLY A 23 35.10 1.41 1.91
N LYS A 24 33.93 1.06 2.47
CA LYS A 24 33.69 -0.25 3.13
C LYS A 24 32.19 -0.42 3.41
N GLU A 25 31.65 -1.61 3.10
CA GLU A 25 30.35 -2.10 3.58
C GLU A 25 29.09 -1.26 3.29
N ILE A 26 28.87 -0.86 2.04
CA ILE A 26 27.56 -0.33 1.60
C ILE A 26 27.01 -1.26 0.54
N VAL A 27 26.17 -2.22 0.96
CA VAL A 27 25.63 -3.28 0.09
C VAL A 27 24.45 -2.80 -0.74
N GLU A 28 23.66 -1.80 -0.32
CA GLU A 28 22.63 -1.20 -1.18
C GLU A 28 22.45 0.29 -0.83
N GLY A 29 22.23 1.12 -1.85
CA GLY A 29 22.00 2.55 -1.68
C GLY A 29 20.74 2.87 -0.85
N PRO A 30 20.46 4.17 -0.59
CA PRO A 30 19.49 4.65 0.42
C PRO A 30 18.01 4.28 0.21
N PHE A 31 17.69 3.49 -0.83
CA PHE A 31 16.34 3.10 -1.20
C PHE A 31 16.28 1.62 -1.56
N HIS A 32 16.50 0.76 -0.56
CA HIS A 32 16.26 -0.67 -0.71
C HIS A 32 14.76 -0.90 -1.02
N PRO A 33 14.37 -1.59 -2.11
CA PRO A 33 12.98 -1.82 -2.52
C PRO A 33 12.07 -2.33 -1.39
N ALA A 34 12.60 -3.16 -0.50
CA ALA A 34 11.92 -3.61 0.71
C ALA A 34 11.37 -2.48 1.61
N PHE A 35 12.06 -1.34 1.77
CA PHE A 35 11.52 -0.23 2.57
C PHE A 35 10.28 0.38 1.92
N ARG A 36 10.28 0.54 0.60
CA ARG A 36 9.10 1.01 -0.13
C ARG A 36 7.93 0.03 0.01
N GLU A 37 8.20 -1.28 -0.10
CA GLU A 37 7.17 -2.31 0.09
C GLU A 37 6.61 -2.32 1.52
N LEU A 38 7.43 -2.05 2.55
CA LEU A 38 6.97 -1.94 3.93
C LEU A 38 6.01 -0.74 4.12
N VAL A 39 6.34 0.42 3.53
CA VAL A 39 5.48 1.60 3.59
C VAL A 39 4.19 1.38 2.80
N GLU A 40 4.26 0.80 1.61
CA GLU A 40 3.06 0.44 0.83
C GLU A 40 2.17 -0.54 1.61
N SER A 41 2.77 -1.52 2.30
CA SER A 41 2.05 -2.50 3.13
C SER A 41 1.34 -1.88 4.34
N SER A 42 1.97 -0.91 5.01
CA SER A 42 1.34 -0.22 6.16
C SER A 42 0.14 0.61 5.70
N ILE A 43 0.26 1.30 4.56
CA ILE A 43 -0.85 2.06 3.99
C ILE A 43 -2.00 1.12 3.61
N TYR A 44 -1.71 -0.03 3.00
CA TYR A 44 -2.74 -1.03 2.70
C TYR A 44 -3.46 -1.52 3.95
N GLN A 45 -2.75 -1.79 5.05
CA GLN A 45 -3.39 -2.17 6.31
C GLN A 45 -4.34 -1.08 6.80
N GLU A 46 -3.90 0.17 6.86
CA GLU A 46 -4.72 1.28 7.34
C GLU A 46 -5.97 1.44 6.48
N LEU A 47 -5.81 1.43 5.16
CA LEU A 47 -6.88 1.56 4.20
C LEU A 47 -7.91 0.42 4.35
N ILE A 48 -7.46 -0.82 4.49
CA ILE A 48 -8.35 -1.98 4.73
C ILE A 48 -9.11 -1.80 6.05
N VAL A 49 -8.42 -1.46 7.13
CA VAL A 49 -9.05 -1.28 8.46
C VAL A 49 -10.10 -0.17 8.41
N GLU A 50 -9.80 0.95 7.78
CA GLU A 50 -10.70 2.08 7.67
C GLU A 50 -11.96 1.72 6.87
N TYR A 51 -11.77 1.08 5.70
CA TYR A 51 -12.89 0.65 4.86
C TYR A 51 -13.81 -0.34 5.56
N PHE A 52 -13.27 -1.32 6.28
CA PHE A 52 -14.06 -2.28 7.05
C PHE A 52 -14.75 -1.67 8.27
N LYS A 53 -14.20 -0.61 8.87
CA LYS A 53 -14.89 0.13 9.93
C LYS A 53 -16.05 0.96 9.40
N SER A 54 -15.90 1.53 8.20
CA SER A 54 -16.95 2.31 7.54
C SER A 54 -18.02 1.44 6.88
N ASN A 55 -17.68 0.22 6.47
CA ASN A 55 -18.57 -0.68 5.73
C ASN A 55 -18.52 -2.10 6.31
N SER A 56 -19.57 -2.49 7.02
CA SER A 56 -19.72 -3.81 7.67
C SER A 56 -19.96 -4.96 6.68
N ASP A 57 -20.31 -4.66 5.44
CA ASP A 57 -20.80 -5.63 4.45
C ASP A 57 -19.75 -6.04 3.41
N ILE A 58 -18.46 -5.78 3.68
CA ILE A 58 -17.38 -6.19 2.78
C ILE A 58 -17.18 -7.71 2.87
N GLU A 59 -17.33 -8.40 1.74
CA GLU A 59 -17.17 -9.85 1.65
C GLU A 59 -15.76 -10.26 1.22
N SER A 60 -15.16 -9.49 0.31
CA SER A 60 -13.83 -9.81 -0.22
C SER A 60 -13.14 -8.58 -0.81
N ILE A 61 -11.81 -8.63 -0.91
CA ILE A 61 -11.02 -7.61 -1.61
C ILE A 61 -10.44 -8.23 -2.87
N SER A 62 -10.52 -7.53 -4.00
CA SER A 62 -9.82 -7.88 -5.22
C SER A 62 -8.59 -6.98 -5.39
N ILE A 63 -7.47 -7.58 -5.80
CA ILE A 63 -6.20 -6.89 -6.06
C ILE A 63 -5.61 -7.40 -7.37
N ASN A 64 -4.83 -6.55 -8.04
CA ASN A 64 -4.07 -6.99 -9.21
C ASN A 64 -3.09 -8.12 -8.82
N PRO A 65 -3.02 -9.23 -9.59
CA PRO A 65 -2.10 -10.33 -9.33
C PRO A 65 -0.63 -9.90 -9.13
N LYS A 66 -0.20 -8.83 -9.83
CA LYS A 66 1.18 -8.30 -9.77
C LYS A 66 1.49 -7.54 -8.49
N ASP A 67 0.48 -7.18 -7.70
CA ASP A 67 0.62 -6.41 -6.46
C ASP A 67 0.23 -7.22 -5.22
N VAL A 68 -0.18 -8.50 -5.39
CA VAL A 68 -0.45 -9.44 -4.29
C VAL A 68 0.75 -9.59 -3.35
N SER A 69 1.97 -9.58 -3.90
CA SER A 69 3.20 -9.67 -3.11
C SER A 69 3.34 -8.50 -2.13
N LYS A 70 2.81 -7.32 -2.49
CA LYS A 70 2.82 -6.12 -1.64
C LYS A 70 1.83 -6.27 -0.48
N LEU A 71 0.64 -6.82 -0.76
CA LEU A 71 -0.36 -7.09 0.29
C LEU A 71 0.15 -8.11 1.31
N TYR A 72 0.87 -9.14 0.85
CA TYR A 72 1.41 -10.22 1.69
C TYR A 72 2.88 -10.02 2.07
N ALA A 73 3.45 -8.85 1.82
CA ALA A 73 4.84 -8.57 2.14
C ALA A 73 5.14 -8.76 3.63
N ASN A 74 6.42 -8.94 3.95
CA ASN A 74 6.90 -9.12 5.32
C ASN A 74 6.15 -10.22 6.10
N LYS A 75 6.05 -11.43 5.52
CA LYS A 75 5.36 -12.59 6.12
C LYS A 75 3.89 -12.32 6.47
N LYS A 76 3.20 -11.47 5.70
CA LYS A 76 1.79 -11.06 5.95
C LYS A 76 1.59 -10.33 7.27
N LYS A 77 2.63 -9.73 7.86
CA LYS A 77 2.52 -9.04 9.16
C LYS A 77 1.39 -8.02 9.17
N TYR A 78 1.39 -7.09 8.21
CA TYR A 78 0.40 -6.02 8.11
C TYR A 78 -1.02 -6.54 7.82
N PHE A 79 -1.15 -7.55 6.96
CA PHE A 79 -2.43 -8.20 6.70
C PHE A 79 -3.00 -8.90 7.95
N ASN A 80 -2.14 -9.60 8.70
CA ASN A 80 -2.54 -10.24 9.95
C ASN A 80 -2.90 -9.23 11.04
N GLU A 81 -2.19 -8.10 11.10
CA GLU A 81 -2.53 -6.98 11.99
C GLU A 81 -3.89 -6.37 11.61
N ALA A 82 -4.16 -6.15 10.32
CA ALA A 82 -5.47 -5.70 9.85
C ALA A 82 -6.59 -6.66 10.29
N LEU A 83 -6.41 -7.97 10.10
CA LEU A 83 -7.36 -8.99 10.54
C LEU A 83 -7.60 -8.94 12.06
N LYS A 84 -6.54 -8.78 12.86
CA LYS A 84 -6.65 -8.66 14.32
C LYS A 84 -7.43 -7.41 14.73
N ILE A 85 -7.14 -6.26 14.12
CA ILE A 85 -7.83 -4.99 14.40
C ILE A 85 -9.32 -5.10 14.05
N LEU A 86 -9.64 -5.79 12.96
CA LEU A 86 -11.02 -6.00 12.49
C LEU A 86 -11.75 -7.15 13.21
N GLY A 87 -11.05 -7.93 14.05
CA GLY A 87 -11.62 -9.13 14.68
C GLY A 87 -11.97 -10.25 13.69
N LEU A 88 -11.44 -10.19 12.45
CA LEU A 88 -11.74 -11.15 11.39
C LEU A 88 -10.76 -12.33 11.45
N ARG A 89 -11.28 -13.57 11.38
CA ARG A 89 -10.44 -14.78 11.32
C ARG A 89 -9.80 -14.97 9.95
N LYS A 90 -10.49 -14.54 8.90
CA LYS A 90 -10.06 -14.69 7.51
C LYS A 90 -10.71 -13.60 6.67
N LEU A 91 -9.95 -13.09 5.71
CA LEU A 91 -10.44 -12.20 4.67
C LEU A 91 -10.14 -12.84 3.31
N LYS A 92 -11.15 -12.87 2.45
CA LYS A 92 -11.02 -13.42 1.09
C LYS A 92 -10.36 -12.37 0.20
N ILE A 93 -9.21 -12.72 -0.37
CA ILE A 93 -8.49 -11.91 -1.36
C ILE A 93 -8.59 -12.59 -2.71
N ASN A 94 -9.18 -11.90 -3.69
CA ASN A 94 -9.27 -12.36 -5.07
C ASN A 94 -8.20 -11.65 -5.90
N GLN A 95 -7.58 -12.38 -6.83
CA GLN A 95 -6.67 -11.79 -7.80
C GLN A 95 -7.45 -11.48 -9.06
N ASP A 96 -7.55 -10.21 -9.43
CA ASP A 96 -8.32 -9.77 -10.58
C ASP A 96 -7.46 -8.84 -11.44
N ILE A 97 -7.26 -9.22 -12.69
CA ILE A 97 -6.43 -8.47 -13.63
C ILE A 97 -7.09 -7.16 -14.11
N SER A 98 -8.42 -7.05 -13.95
CA SER A 98 -9.18 -5.84 -14.25
C SER A 98 -8.92 -4.73 -13.24
N VAL A 99 -8.52 -5.07 -12.01
CA VAL A 99 -8.08 -4.10 -11.00
C VAL A 99 -6.73 -3.55 -11.44
N LYS A 100 -6.59 -2.22 -11.52
CA LYS A 100 -5.31 -1.65 -11.97
C LYS A 100 -4.26 -1.80 -10.87
N ARG A 101 -3.00 -1.61 -11.27
CA ARG A 101 -1.90 -1.67 -10.32
C ARG A 101 -1.98 -0.52 -9.33
N GLY A 102 -1.73 -0.80 -8.04
CA GLY A 102 -1.86 0.18 -6.96
C GLY A 102 -3.30 0.46 -6.49
N GLU A 103 -4.27 -0.34 -6.91
CA GLU A 103 -5.67 -0.27 -6.51
C GLU A 103 -6.08 -1.47 -5.66
N LEU A 104 -7.05 -1.24 -4.77
CA LEU A 104 -7.85 -2.27 -4.12
C LEU A 104 -9.31 -2.08 -4.51
N ARG A 105 -9.98 -3.17 -4.88
CA ARG A 105 -11.43 -3.22 -5.04
C ARG A 105 -12.03 -3.92 -3.82
N PHE A 106 -12.88 -3.23 -3.08
CA PHE A 106 -13.70 -3.79 -2.03
C PHE A 106 -15.00 -4.30 -2.65
N ASN A 107 -15.28 -5.60 -2.49
CA ASN A 107 -16.54 -6.19 -2.92
C ASN A 107 -17.45 -6.28 -1.71
N LEU A 108 -18.46 -5.41 -1.67
CA LEU A 108 -19.55 -5.44 -0.70
C LEU A 108 -20.67 -6.34 -1.24
N LYS A 109 -21.63 -6.71 -0.38
CA LYS A 109 -22.78 -7.55 -0.78
C LYS A 109 -23.56 -7.01 -1.97
N GLU A 110 -23.74 -5.70 -2.06
CA GLU A 110 -24.59 -5.07 -3.08
C GLU A 110 -23.82 -4.27 -4.12
N ASN A 111 -22.59 -3.82 -3.82
CA ASN A 111 -21.80 -2.93 -4.67
C ASN A 111 -20.30 -3.23 -4.57
N THR A 112 -19.52 -2.66 -5.47
CA THR A 112 -18.06 -2.70 -5.42
C THR A 112 -17.48 -1.31 -5.39
N GLU A 113 -16.50 -1.07 -4.51
CA GLU A 113 -15.79 0.20 -4.42
C GLU A 113 -14.31 0.02 -4.78
N GLU A 114 -13.77 0.88 -5.63
CA GLU A 114 -12.36 0.88 -5.99
C GLU A 114 -11.65 2.08 -5.38
N ILE A 115 -10.50 1.83 -4.75
CA ILE A 115 -9.66 2.89 -4.21
C ILE A 115 -8.19 2.65 -4.56
N THR A 116 -7.57 3.69 -5.10
CA THR A 116 -6.12 3.77 -5.30
C THR A 116 -5.44 4.21 -4.01
N LEU A 117 -4.23 3.72 -3.75
CA LEU A 117 -3.33 4.26 -2.72
C LEU A 117 -3.19 5.80 -2.80
N GLU A 118 -3.11 6.34 -4.01
CA GLU A 118 -2.89 7.77 -4.25
C GLU A 118 -4.09 8.62 -3.82
N ASN A 119 -5.32 8.21 -4.16
CA ASN A 119 -6.55 8.84 -3.66
C ASN A 119 -6.68 8.74 -2.14
N TYR A 120 -6.30 7.61 -1.53
CA TYR A 120 -6.33 7.46 -0.08
C TYR A 120 -5.39 8.46 0.61
N LEU A 121 -4.14 8.55 0.14
CA LEU A 121 -3.16 9.50 0.66
C LEU A 121 -3.62 10.95 0.46
N ARG A 122 -4.20 11.30 -0.71
CA ARG A 122 -4.78 12.63 -0.92
C ARG A 122 -5.87 12.93 0.12
N ARG A 123 -6.83 12.04 0.34
CA ARG A 123 -7.91 12.24 1.33
C ARG A 123 -7.37 12.39 2.76
N LYS A 124 -6.29 11.70 3.10
CA LYS A 124 -5.71 11.70 4.46
C LYS A 124 -4.83 12.90 4.77
N PHE A 125 -4.17 13.47 3.75
CA PHE A 125 -3.19 14.56 3.92
C PHE A 125 -3.64 15.91 3.34
N THR A 126 -4.81 15.99 2.71
CA THR A 126 -5.47 17.26 2.42
C THR A 126 -6.20 17.73 3.67
N ILE A 127 -5.66 18.79 4.29
CA ILE A 127 -6.26 19.58 5.38
C ILE A 127 -7.23 20.59 4.77
#